data_AF-A0A1V9FC30-F1
#
_entry.id   AF-A0A1V9FC30-F1
#
_cell.length_a   1.000
_cell.length_b   1.000
_cell.length_c   1.000
_cell.angle_alpha   90.00
_cell.angle_beta   90.00
_cell.angle_gamma   90.00
#
_symmetry.space_group_name_H-M   'P 1'
#
loop_
_entity.id
_entity.type
_entity.pdbx_description
1 polymer ?
#
loop_
_entity_poly.entity_id
_entity_poly.type
_entity_poly.pdbx_seq_one_letter_code
_entity_poly.pdbx_strand_id
1 'polypeptide(L)'
;MLTATEKRFIKYWEDQRQGGKIKYYLLYIITGSFVATLVLSFLTLMVGIDLPTNLVLIAIGSFSIVTIATIISWWYNEKRFKKIIQREVREGIKRDEMNNGNEN
;
A
#
# COMPACT_ATOMS: atom_id res chain seq x y z
N MET A 1 -0.41 3.74 -23.32
CA MET A 1 0.25 2.42 -23.49
C MET A 1 1.10 2.17 -22.25
N LEU A 2 0.78 1.12 -21.50
CA LEU A 2 1.39 0.85 -20.20
C LEU A 2 2.87 0.48 -20.29
N THR A 3 3.70 1.13 -19.47
CA THR A 3 5.11 0.76 -19.30
C THR A 3 5.25 -0.58 -18.56
N ALA A 4 6.38 -1.28 -18.74
CA ALA A 4 6.64 -2.56 -18.05
C ALA A 4 6.58 -2.43 -16.51
N THR A 5 6.99 -1.30 -15.97
CA THR A 5 6.91 -1.00 -14.53
C THR A 5 5.48 -0.79 -14.06
N GLU A 6 4.65 -0.10 -14.84
CA GLU A 6 3.23 0.08 -14.53
C GLU A 6 2.45 -1.24 -14.60
N LYS A 7 2.74 -2.11 -15.57
CA LYS A 7 2.13 -3.45 -15.66
C LYS A 7 2.45 -4.29 -14.42
N ARG A 8 3.71 -4.29 -13.97
CA ARG A 8 4.12 -4.99 -12.74
C ARG A 8 3.44 -4.41 -11.50
N PHE A 9 3.37 -3.09 -11.40
CA PHE A 9 2.67 -2.41 -10.31
C PHE A 9 1.18 -2.78 -10.28
N ILE A 10 0.49 -2.72 -11.42
CA ILE A 10 -0.94 -3.07 -11.52
C ILE A 10 -1.16 -4.50 -11.04
N LYS A 11 -0.42 -5.47 -11.60
CA LYS A 11 -0.55 -6.88 -11.22
C LYS A 11 -0.35 -7.08 -9.72
N TYR A 12 0.73 -6.54 -9.18
CA TYR A 12 1.04 -6.68 -7.75
C TYR A 12 -0.02 -6.03 -6.86
N TRP A 13 -0.47 -4.81 -7.21
CA TRP A 13 -1.50 -4.11 -6.45
C TRP A 13 -2.86 -4.81 -6.55
N GLU A 14 -3.18 -5.40 -7.70
CA GLU A 14 -4.39 -6.21 -7.90
C GLU A 14 -4.39 -7.47 -7.04
N ASP A 15 -3.28 -8.20 -7.03
CA ASP A 15 -3.12 -9.39 -6.19
C ASP A 15 -3.28 -9.02 -4.70
N GLN A 16 -2.70 -7.90 -4.26
CA GLN A 16 -2.80 -7.43 -2.88
C GLN A 16 -4.21 -6.98 -2.47
N ARG A 17 -4.97 -6.36 -3.38
CA ARG A 17 -6.31 -5.83 -3.08
C ARG A 17 -7.44 -6.84 -3.30
N GLN A 18 -7.16 -8.01 -3.87
CA GLN A 18 -8.16 -9.05 -4.18
C GLN A 18 -8.96 -9.49 -2.94
N GLY A 19 -8.36 -9.48 -1.76
CA GLY A 19 -9.03 -9.76 -0.49
C GLY A 19 -9.95 -8.64 0.03
N GLY A 20 -9.94 -7.47 -0.59
CA GLY A 20 -10.61 -6.26 -0.12
C GLY A 20 -9.79 -5.49 0.92
N LYS A 21 -10.19 -4.25 1.15
CA LYS A 21 -9.49 -3.29 2.02
C LYS A 21 -9.30 -3.79 3.46
N ILE A 22 -10.34 -4.44 4.01
CA ILE A 22 -10.31 -4.94 5.39
C ILE A 22 -9.30 -6.07 5.55
N LYS A 23 -9.26 -7.04 4.62
CA LYS A 23 -8.29 -8.15 4.70
C LYS A 23 -6.87 -7.65 4.54
N TYR A 24 -6.63 -6.69 3.65
CA TYR A 24 -5.33 -6.02 3.52
C TYR A 24 -4.95 -5.35 4.85
N TYR A 25 -5.82 -4.53 5.44
CA TYR A 25 -5.53 -3.88 6.73
C TYR A 25 -5.23 -4.88 7.83
N LEU A 26 -6.05 -5.91 8.01
CA LEU A 26 -5.81 -6.92 9.04
C LEU A 26 -4.45 -7.60 8.86
N LEU A 27 -4.14 -8.04 7.63
CA LEU A 27 -2.87 -8.73 7.36
C LEU A 27 -1.66 -7.84 7.65
N TYR A 28 -1.62 -6.62 7.10
CA TYR A 28 -0.46 -5.74 7.21
C TYR A 28 -0.35 -5.09 8.59
N ILE A 29 -1.47 -4.75 9.23
CA ILE A 29 -1.45 -4.18 10.58
C ILE A 29 -1.01 -5.23 11.59
N ILE A 30 -1.58 -6.44 11.59
CA ILE A 30 -1.21 -7.47 12.57
C ILE A 30 0.25 -7.89 12.39
N THR A 31 0.62 -8.28 11.16
CA THR A 31 1.98 -8.74 10.86
C THR A 31 3.00 -7.62 11.07
N GLY A 32 2.69 -6.42 10.57
CA GLY A 32 3.57 -5.26 10.69
C GLY A 32 3.74 -4.81 12.15
N SER A 33 2.68 -4.85 12.97
CA SER A 33 2.77 -4.47 14.39
C SER A 33 3.64 -5.44 15.17
N PHE A 34 3.56 -6.73 14.87
CA PHE A 34 4.45 -7.73 15.46
C PHE A 34 5.92 -7.44 15.13
N VAL A 35 6.23 -7.26 13.85
CA VAL A 35 7.61 -6.93 13.41
C VAL A 35 8.09 -5.61 14.01
N ALA A 36 7.25 -4.56 13.99
CA ALA A 36 7.58 -3.25 14.53
C ALA A 36 7.83 -3.30 16.04
N THR A 37 7.05 -4.10 16.78
CA THR A 37 7.25 -4.30 18.22
C THR A 37 8.62 -4.91 18.49
N LEU A 38 9.02 -5.95 17.75
CA LEU A 38 10.35 -6.56 17.90
C LEU A 38 11.48 -5.57 17.61
N VAL A 39 11.36 -4.81 16.52
CA VAL A 39 12.37 -3.79 16.14
C VAL A 39 12.45 -2.70 17.20
N LEU A 40 11.31 -2.17 17.65
CA LEU A 40 11.26 -1.07 18.60
C LEU A 40 11.70 -1.51 20.00
N SER A 41 11.38 -2.74 20.41
CA SER A 41 11.91 -3.36 21.63
C SER A 41 13.44 -3.45 21.59
N PHE A 42 14.01 -3.90 20.46
CA PHE A 42 15.46 -3.95 20.30
C PHE A 42 16.10 -2.56 20.38
N LEU A 43 15.53 -1.57 19.68
CA LEU A 43 16.03 -0.18 19.72
C LEU A 43 15.93 0.42 21.13
N THR A 44 14.85 0.14 21.86
CA THR A 44 14.64 0.57 23.25
C THR A 44 15.75 0.03 24.17
N LEU A 45 16.12 -1.25 24.02
CA LEU A 45 17.22 -1.83 24.79
C LEU A 45 18.57 -1.16 24.48
N MET A 46 18.83 -0.84 23.21
CA MET A 46 20.09 -0.21 22.81
C MET A 46 20.29 1.18 23.44
N VAL A 47 19.20 1.91 23.70
CA VAL A 47 19.25 3.24 24.33
C VAL A 47 19.16 3.18 25.85
N GLY A 48 19.20 1.98 26.46
CA GLY A 48 19.22 1.81 27.92
C GLY A 48 17.88 2.06 28.61
N ILE A 49 16.76 2.02 27.88
CA ILE A 49 15.42 2.17 28.46
C ILE A 49 14.93 0.81 28.96
N ASP A 50 14.40 0.78 30.19
CA ASP A 50 13.88 -0.45 30.80
C ASP A 50 12.69 -1.00 30.03
N LEU A 51 12.82 -2.25 29.58
CA LEU A 51 11.85 -2.89 28.70
C LEU A 51 10.54 -3.33 29.39
N PRO A 52 10.56 -3.93 30.61
CA PRO A 52 9.34 -4.43 31.26
C PRO A 52 8.29 -3.34 31.48
N THR A 53 8.73 -2.14 31.87
CA THR A 53 7.87 -0.99 32.15
C THR A 53 7.30 -0.38 30.87
N ASN A 54 8.03 -0.47 29.76
CA ASN A 54 7.69 0.22 28.52
C ASN A 54 7.10 -0.69 27.44
N LEU A 55 7.02 -2.01 27.66
CA LEU A 55 6.56 -2.97 26.65
C LEU A 55 5.15 -2.65 26.13
N VAL A 56 4.23 -2.25 27.01
CA VAL A 56 2.87 -1.84 26.60
C VAL A 56 2.89 -0.60 25.72
N LEU A 57 3.71 0.41 26.08
CA LEU A 57 3.87 1.63 25.28
C LEU A 57 4.51 1.34 23.92
N ILE A 58 5.50 0.45 23.88
CA ILE A 58 6.15 -0.02 22.65
C ILE A 58 5.14 -0.73 21.74
N ALA A 59 4.30 -1.60 22.30
CA ALA A 59 3.27 -2.31 21.55
C ALA A 59 2.21 -1.34 20.97
N ILE A 60 1.72 -0.40 21.79
CA ILE A 60 0.77 0.63 21.34
C ILE A 60 1.40 1.51 20.26
N GLY A 61 2.62 2.01 20.48
CA GLY A 61 3.34 2.84 19.50
C GLY A 61 3.56 2.10 18.18
N SER A 62 4.00 0.84 18.25
CA SER A 62 4.20 -0.01 17.07
C SER A 62 2.90 -0.21 16.29
N PHE A 63 1.80 -0.52 16.99
CA PHE A 63 0.49 -0.66 16.37
C PHE A 63 0.02 0.62 15.69
N SER A 64 0.15 1.76 16.36
CA SER A 64 -0.25 3.07 15.80
C SER A 64 0.56 3.43 14.56
N ILE A 65 1.89 3.29 14.61
CA ILE A 65 2.79 3.60 13.48
C ILE A 65 2.45 2.72 12.28
N VAL A 66 2.31 1.42 12.47
CA VAL A 66 2.01 0.47 11.39
C VAL A 66 0.62 0.70 10.82
N THR A 67 -0.36 1.02 11.67
CA THR A 67 -1.72 1.35 11.22
C THR A 67 -1.71 2.56 10.29
N ILE A 68 -1.04 3.64 10.70
CA ILE A 68 -0.91 4.87 9.90
C ILE A 68 -0.18 4.56 8.59
N ALA A 69 0.95 3.85 8.65
CA ALA A 69 1.73 3.48 7.47
C ALA A 69 0.91 2.62 6.48
N THR A 70 0.11 1.69 6.99
CA THR A 70 -0.76 0.82 6.17
C THR A 70 -1.85 1.63 5.47
N ILE A 71 -2.50 2.55 6.19
CA ILE A 71 -3.54 3.42 5.63
C ILE A 71 -2.96 4.33 4.53
N ILE A 72 -1.81 4.95 4.80
CA ILE A 72 -1.13 5.83 3.82
C ILE A 72 -0.71 5.03 2.59
N SER A 73 -0.12 3.85 2.78
CA SER A 73 0.30 2.97 1.69
C SER A 73 -0.87 2.58 0.79
N TRP A 74 -2.00 2.19 1.39
CA TRP A 74 -3.22 1.90 0.64
C TRP A 74 -3.68 3.11 -0.16
N TRP A 75 -3.78 4.29 0.46
CA TRP A 75 -4.23 5.50 -0.21
C TRP A 75 -3.33 5.88 -1.39
N TYR A 76 -2.01 5.84 -1.19
CA TYR A 76 -1.04 6.18 -2.22
C TYR A 76 -1.11 5.21 -3.41
N ASN A 77 -1.12 3.90 -3.14
CA ASN A 77 -1.19 2.87 -4.18
C ASN A 77 -2.51 2.93 -4.93
N GLU A 78 -3.63 3.11 -4.23
CA GLU A 78 -4.95 3.22 -4.86
C GLU A 78 -5.05 4.47 -5.74
N LYS A 79 -4.50 5.61 -5.29
CA LYS A 79 -4.43 6.84 -6.09
C LYS A 79 -3.60 6.64 -7.35
N ARG A 80 -2.44 5.98 -7.22
CA ARG A 80 -1.57 5.65 -8.37
C ARG A 80 -2.27 4.71 -9.35
N PHE A 81 -2.93 3.67 -8.85
CA PHE A 81 -3.69 2.73 -9.66
C PHE A 81 -4.78 3.42 -10.47
N LYS A 82 -5.64 4.21 -9.82
CA LYS A 82 -6.71 4.97 -10.49
C LYS A 82 -6.17 5.90 -11.56
N LYS A 83 -5.04 6.59 -11.30
CA LYS A 83 -4.41 7.48 -12.27
C LYS A 83 -3.94 6.75 -13.52
N ILE A 84 -3.35 5.55 -13.37
CA ILE A 84 -2.88 4.74 -14.51
C ILE A 84 -4.07 4.25 -15.34
N ILE A 85 -5.11 3.72 -14.70
CA ILE A 85 -6.30 3.20 -15.40
C ILE A 85 -7.04 4.32 -16.13
N GLN A 86 -7.27 5.47 -15.48
CA GLN A 86 -7.93 6.62 -16.12
C GLN A 86 -7.17 7.12 -17.35
N ARG A 87 -5.83 7.10 -17.31
CA ARG A 87 -5.00 7.46 -18.46
C ARG A 87 -5.19 6.47 -19.61
N GLU A 88 -5.12 5.17 -19.33
CA GLU A 88 -5.24 4.14 -20.37
C GLU A 88 -6.63 4.12 -21.01
N VAL A 89 -7.70 4.28 -20.20
CA VAL A 89 -9.08 4.39 -20.72
C VAL A 89 -9.23 5.61 -21.63
N ARG A 90 -8.71 6.78 -21.22
CA ARG A 90 -8.76 8.00 -22.03
C ARG A 90 -7.98 7.85 -23.35
N GLU A 91 -6.83 7.19 -23.31
CA GLU A 91 -6.04 6.91 -24.51
C GLU A 91 -6.74 5.90 -25.44
N GLY A 92 -7.47 4.93 -24.89
CA GLY A 92 -8.29 3.98 -25.66
C GLY A 92 -9.39 4.69 -26.43
N ILE A 93 -10.22 5.49 -25.73
CA ILE A 93 -11.34 6.23 -26.34
C ILE A 93 -10.87 7.10 -27.52
N LYS A 94 -9.77 7.83 -27.34
CA LYS A 94 -9.21 8.69 -28.41
C LYS A 94 -8.76 7.90 -29.64
N ARG A 95 -8.23 6.68 -29.46
CA ARG A 95 -7.83 5.82 -30.59
C ARG A 95 -9.05 5.31 -31.35
N ASP A 96 -10.09 4.93 -30.63
CA ASP A 96 -11.34 4.45 -31.23
C ASP A 96 -12.03 5.58 -32.03
N GLU A 97 -12.05 6.80 -31.49
CA GLU A 97 -12.56 8.00 -32.18
C GLU A 97 -11.77 8.32 -33.46
N MET A 98 -10.44 8.22 -33.43
CA MET A 98 -9.59 8.46 -34.61
C MET A 98 -9.75 7.38 -35.69
N ASN A 99 -9.95 6.12 -35.31
CA ASN A 99 -10.19 5.06 -36.27
C ASN A 99 -11.56 5.21 -36.96
N ASN A 100 -12.63 5.52 -36.21
CA ASN A 100 -13.97 5.71 -36.77
C ASN A 100 -14.09 6.97 -37.65
N GLY A 101 -13.24 7.98 -37.43
CA GLY A 101 -13.18 9.20 -38.26
C GLY A 101 -12.46 9.03 -39.59
N ASN A 102 -11.60 8.01 -39.74
CA ASN A 102 -10.87 7.72 -40.98
C ASN A 102 -11.59 6.72 -41.91
N GLU A 103 -12.73 6.16 -41.47
CA GLU A 103 -13.57 5.24 -42.26
C GLU A 103 -14.75 5.95 -42.97
N ASN A 104 -14.86 7.28 -42.87
CA ASN A 104 -15.84 8.13 -43.56
C ASN A 104 -15.15 9.12 -44.51
#